data_AF-A0A2D4H4K3-F1
#
_entry.id   AF-A0A2D4H4K3-F1
#
_cell.length_a   1.000
_cell.length_b   1.000
_cell.length_c   1.000
_cell.angle_alpha   90.00
_cell.angle_beta   90.00
_cell.angle_gamma   90.00
#
_symmetry.space_group_name_H-M   'P 1'
#
loop_
_entity.id
_entity.type
_entity.pdbx_description
1 polymer ?
#
loop_
_entity_poly.entity_id
_entity_poly.type
_entity_poly.pdbx_seq_one_letter_code
_entity_poly.pdbx_strand_id
1 'polypeptide(L)'
;EGGVPLSEMCTDGFQIMHQPRLQGRGGGEAIIVRESLNPRRIPAPEVVGCESLLLRLDSRVQLALLLTYLPPSCVATALPVLLEGVAGLAVEFPRLMVLGDFNLPSLGETSDAVQ
;
A
#
# COMPACT_ATOMS: atom_id res chain seq x y z
N GLU A 1 5.26 9.16 -24.83
CA GLU A 1 4.92 7.83 -24.29
C GLU A 1 6.16 6.97 -24.38
N GLY A 2 6.64 6.40 -23.28
CA GLY A 2 7.96 5.77 -23.20
C GLY A 2 8.16 5.02 -21.89
N GLY A 3 7.11 4.33 -21.44
CA GLY A 3 7.17 3.49 -20.25
C GLY A 3 7.63 2.09 -20.61
N VAL A 4 8.46 1.49 -19.75
CA VAL A 4 8.75 0.06 -19.77
C VAL A 4 7.47 -0.68 -19.35
N PRO A 5 6.96 -1.64 -20.14
CA PRO A 5 5.85 -2.49 -19.72
C PRO A 5 6.13 -3.11 -18.35
N LEU A 6 5.15 -3.12 -17.45
CA LEU A 6 5.31 -3.74 -16.13
C LEU A 6 5.82 -5.19 -16.25
N SER A 7 5.36 -5.92 -17.27
CA SER A 7 5.82 -7.28 -17.57
C SER A 7 7.34 -7.41 -17.77
N GLU A 8 8.02 -6.38 -18.26
CA GLU A 8 9.48 -6.38 -18.42
C GLU A 8 10.22 -6.22 -17.07
N MET A 9 9.54 -5.73 -16.03
CA MET A 9 10.04 -5.71 -14.66
C MET A 9 9.84 -7.06 -13.94
N CYS A 10 9.08 -7.97 -14.53
CA CYS A 10 8.79 -9.28 -13.95
C CYS A 10 9.91 -10.26 -14.31
N THR A 11 10.81 -10.53 -13.38
CA THR A 11 11.82 -11.59 -13.53
C THR A 11 11.23 -12.95 -13.17
N ASP A 12 11.89 -14.03 -13.61
CA ASP A 12 11.45 -15.41 -13.34
C ASP A 12 11.24 -15.65 -11.83
N GLY A 13 10.10 -16.26 -11.49
CA GLY A 13 9.70 -16.55 -10.11
C GLY A 13 9.15 -15.35 -9.34
N PHE A 14 8.90 -14.23 -10.01
CA PHE A 14 8.12 -13.10 -9.50
C PHE A 14 6.82 -12.98 -10.28
N GLN A 15 5.82 -12.38 -9.63
CA GLN A 15 4.57 -11.96 -10.24
C GLN A 15 4.27 -10.50 -9.90
N ILE A 16 3.50 -9.85 -10.77
CA ILE A 16 3.11 -8.44 -10.62
C ILE A 16 1.64 -8.34 -10.27
N MET A 17 1.35 -7.63 -9.19
CA MET A 17 0.01 -7.23 -8.80
C MET A 17 -0.07 -5.71 -8.88
N HIS A 18 -0.97 -5.18 -9.72
CA HIS A 18 -1.06 -3.74 -9.93
C HIS A 18 -2.51 -3.23 -9.88
N GLN A 19 -2.66 -1.96 -9.49
CA GLN A 19 -3.92 -1.23 -9.55
C GLN A 19 -3.69 0.06 -10.35
N PRO A 20 -4.26 0.17 -11.57
CA PRO A 20 -4.17 1.42 -12.32
C PRO A 20 -4.92 2.53 -11.60
N ARG A 21 -4.47 3.78 -11.77
CA ARG A 21 -5.21 4.94 -11.26
C ARG A 21 -6.58 5.00 -11.90
N LEU A 22 -7.61 5.16 -11.08
CA LEU A 22 -8.98 5.33 -11.58
C LEU A 22 -9.17 6.69 -12.25
N GLN A 23 -8.45 7.73 -11.79
CA GLN A 23 -8.54 9.10 -12.31
C GLN A 23 -7.18 9.80 -12.27
N GLY A 24 -6.96 10.78 -13.15
CA GLY A 24 -5.74 11.60 -13.20
C GLY A 24 -4.64 11.05 -14.12
N ARG A 25 -3.41 11.58 -13.97
CA ARG A 25 -2.21 11.14 -14.71
C ARG A 25 -1.38 10.18 -13.85
N GLY A 26 -0.70 9.20 -14.47
CA GLY A 26 0.21 8.26 -13.79
C GLY A 26 -0.15 6.79 -14.01
N GLY A 27 0.72 5.88 -13.55
CA GLY A 27 0.58 4.43 -13.77
C GLY A 27 -0.18 3.66 -12.68
N GLY A 28 -0.37 4.27 -11.51
CA GLY A 28 -0.96 3.62 -10.34
C GLY A 28 0.08 2.88 -9.50
N GLU A 29 -0.37 1.89 -8.74
CA GLU A 29 0.45 1.14 -7.79
C GLU A 29 0.75 -0.25 -8.33
N ALA A 30 1.94 -0.76 -8.03
CA ALA A 30 2.34 -2.11 -8.36
C ALA A 30 3.18 -2.71 -7.22
N ILE A 31 2.97 -4.00 -6.97
CA ILE A 31 3.80 -4.83 -6.12
C ILE A 31 4.36 -5.96 -6.99
N ILE A 32 5.69 -6.08 -6.99
CA ILE A 32 6.40 -7.20 -7.61
C ILE A 32 6.82 -8.12 -6.46
N VAL A 33 6.33 -9.35 -6.47
CA VAL A 33 6.44 -10.26 -5.33
C VAL A 33 6.83 -11.66 -5.79
N ARG A 34 7.72 -12.31 -5.03
CA ARG A 34 8.19 -13.66 -5.34
C ARG A 34 7.03 -14.65 -5.22
N GLU A 35 6.81 -15.47 -6.24
CA GLU A 35 5.69 -16.42 -6.30
C GLU A 35 5.66 -17.39 -5.11
N SER A 36 6.83 -17.78 -4.60
CA SER A 36 6.96 -18.66 -3.43
C SER A 36 6.37 -18.09 -2.14
N LEU A 37 6.04 -16.80 -2.12
CA LEU A 37 5.36 -16.15 -1.00
C LEU A 37 3.82 -16.30 -1.06
N ASN A 38 3.30 -16.96 -2.09
CA ASN A 38 1.87 -17.17 -2.34
C ASN A 38 1.05 -15.89 -2.15
N PRO A 39 1.35 -14.82 -2.90
CA PRO A 39 0.64 -13.56 -2.77
C PRO A 39 -0.79 -13.69 -3.28
N ARG A 40 -1.72 -13.08 -2.56
CA ARG A 40 -3.13 -13.02 -2.92
C ARG A 40 -3.64 -11.61 -2.71
N ARG A 41 -4.13 -10.98 -3.77
CA ARG A 41 -4.80 -9.68 -3.67
C ARG A 41 -6.11 -9.85 -2.90
N ILE A 42 -6.34 -8.94 -1.97
CA ILE A 42 -7.60 -8.81 -1.23
C ILE A 42 -8.08 -7.36 -1.32
N PRO A 43 -9.36 -7.07 -1.02
CA PRO A 43 -9.85 -5.69 -1.05
C PRO A 43 -9.08 -4.80 -0.08
N ALA A 44 -8.58 -3.66 -0.56
CA ALA A 44 -7.97 -2.63 0.28
C ALA A 44 -9.05 -1.68 0.84
N PRO A 45 -8.78 -0.94 1.92
CA PRO A 45 -9.67 0.13 2.38
C PRO A 45 -9.91 1.17 1.28
N GLU A 46 -11.16 1.50 1.03
CA GLU A 46 -11.53 2.55 0.07
C GLU A 46 -11.45 3.92 0.74
N VAL A 47 -10.37 4.65 0.49
CA VAL A 47 -10.16 6.00 1.03
C VAL A 47 -10.12 7.00 -0.13
N VAL A 48 -11.04 7.96 -0.12
CA VAL A 48 -11.13 8.99 -1.17
C VAL A 48 -9.84 9.80 -1.24
N GLY A 49 -9.29 9.92 -2.45
CA GLY A 49 -8.03 10.63 -2.69
C GLY A 49 -6.79 9.84 -2.30
N CYS A 50 -6.93 8.56 -1.92
CA CYS A 50 -5.84 7.65 -1.61
C CYS A 50 -5.79 6.53 -2.65
N GLU A 51 -4.59 6.13 -3.06
CA GLU A 51 -4.38 4.91 -3.84
C GLU A 51 -3.92 3.83 -2.84
N SER A 52 -4.43 2.60 -2.98
CA SER A 52 -4.00 1.49 -2.11
C SER A 52 -4.16 0.12 -2.77
N LEU A 53 -3.21 -0.76 -2.46
CA LEU A 53 -3.16 -2.15 -2.88
C LEU A 53 -2.83 -3.04 -1.67
N LEU A 54 -3.74 -3.96 -1.34
CA LEU A 54 -3.59 -4.88 -0.22
C LEU A 54 -3.37 -6.31 -0.71
N LEU A 55 -2.26 -6.90 -0.27
CA LEU A 55 -1.91 -8.30 -0.52
C LEU A 55 -1.84 -9.08 0.78
N ARG A 56 -2.27 -10.33 0.74
CA ARG A 56 -1.98 -11.34 1.76
C ARG A 56 -0.95 -12.31 1.22
N LEU A 57 0.13 -12.54 1.96
CA LEU A 57 1.13 -13.56 1.65
C LEU A 57 0.80 -14.83 2.42
N ASP A 58 0.34 -15.86 1.72
CA ASP A 58 -0.02 -17.15 2.29
C ASP A 58 1.22 -18.05 2.44
N SER A 59 2.24 -17.51 3.11
CA SER A 59 3.46 -18.23 3.49
C SER A 59 3.31 -18.87 4.88
N ARG A 60 4.35 -19.54 5.39
CA ARG A 60 4.37 -20.05 6.78
C ARG A 60 4.07 -18.96 7.81
N VAL A 61 4.41 -17.72 7.48
CA VAL A 61 4.12 -16.52 8.25
C VAL A 61 3.08 -15.74 7.44
N GLN A 62 1.79 -15.88 7.77
CA GLN A 62 0.74 -15.10 7.12
C GLN A 62 1.02 -13.61 7.36
N LEU A 63 1.32 -12.85 6.31
CA LEU A 63 1.66 -11.43 6.35
C LEU A 63 0.72 -10.66 5.42
N ALA A 64 0.12 -9.57 5.89
CA ALA A 64 -0.59 -8.62 5.06
C ALA A 64 0.32 -7.44 4.70
N LEU A 65 0.30 -7.03 3.44
CA LEU A 65 1.04 -5.91 2.88
C LEU A 65 0.07 -4.89 2.32
N LEU A 66 -0.07 -3.75 2.98
CA LEU A 66 -0.80 -2.60 2.44
C LEU A 66 0.21 -1.63 1.82
N LEU A 67 0.20 -1.51 0.50
CA LEU A 67 0.89 -0.43 -0.22
C LEU A 67 -0.09 0.73 -0.39
N THR A 68 0.35 1.93 -0.05
CA THR A 68 -0.50 3.14 -0.10
C THR A 68 0.26 4.34 -0.63
N TYR A 69 -0.32 5.03 -1.60
CA TYR A 69 0.09 6.36 -2.00
C TYR A 69 -0.96 7.40 -1.56
N LEU A 70 -0.52 8.33 -0.70
CA LEU A 70 -1.33 9.45 -0.23
C LEU A 70 -0.78 10.74 -0.86
N PRO A 71 -1.51 11.36 -1.81
CA PRO A 71 -1.12 12.62 -2.41
C PRO A 71 -1.00 13.74 -1.37
N PRO A 72 -0.02 14.66 -1.48
CA PRO A 72 0.15 15.78 -0.55
C PRO A 72 -1.13 16.62 -0.37
N SER A 73 -1.90 16.80 -1.45
CA SER A 73 -3.14 17.57 -1.45
C SER A 73 -4.29 16.92 -0.65
N CYS A 74 -4.19 15.63 -0.35
CA CYS A 74 -5.24 14.85 0.28
C CYS A 74 -4.90 14.47 1.73
N VAL A 75 -3.68 14.74 2.21
CA VAL A 75 -3.21 14.31 3.53
C VAL A 75 -4.19 14.70 4.65
N ALA A 76 -4.61 15.96 4.70
CA ALA A 76 -5.47 16.46 5.78
C ALA A 76 -6.84 15.76 5.87
N THR A 77 -7.38 15.28 4.73
CA THR A 77 -8.72 14.68 4.67
C THR A 77 -8.69 13.16 4.66
N ALA A 78 -7.69 12.55 4.00
CA ALA A 78 -7.63 11.11 3.78
C ALA A 78 -6.82 10.38 4.86
N LEU A 79 -5.84 11.04 5.51
CA LEU A 79 -5.00 10.38 6.53
C LEU A 79 -5.82 9.85 7.72
N PRO A 80 -6.79 10.59 8.32
CA PRO A 80 -7.56 10.05 9.43
C PRO A 80 -8.37 8.79 9.06
N VAL A 81 -8.97 8.80 7.86
CA VAL A 81 -9.76 7.67 7.33
C VAL A 81 -8.86 6.48 7.00
N LEU A 82 -7.68 6.73 6.45
CA LEU A 82 -6.66 5.71 6.22
C LEU A 82 -6.22 5.04 7.52
N LEU A 83 -6.00 5.81 8.59
CA LEU A 83 -5.62 5.29 9.91
C LEU A 83 -6.72 4.41 10.52
N GLU A 84 -7.99 4.79 10.35
CA GLU A 84 -9.12 3.95 10.76
C GLU A 84 -9.15 2.62 9.99
N GLY A 85 -8.95 2.66 8.67
CA GLY A 85 -8.84 1.47 7.83
C GLY A 85 -7.67 0.57 8.23
N VAL A 86 -6.50 1.16 8.52
CA VAL A 86 -5.31 0.43 9.01
C VAL A 86 -5.59 -0.22 10.37
N ALA A 87 -6.28 0.46 11.27
CA ALA A 87 -6.66 -0.10 12.57
C ALA A 87 -7.56 -1.33 12.40
N GLY A 88 -8.55 -1.28 11.50
CA GLY A 88 -9.39 -2.43 11.16
C GLY A 88 -8.57 -3.61 10.60
N LEU A 89 -7.66 -3.32 9.67
CA LEU A 89 -6.75 -4.34 9.12
C LEU A 89 -5.82 -4.93 10.17
N ALA A 90 -5.34 -4.15 11.13
CA ALA A 90 -4.45 -4.65 12.19
C ALA A 90 -5.15 -5.66 13.12
N VAL A 91 -6.46 -5.54 13.30
CA VAL A 91 -7.28 -6.53 14.02
C VAL A 91 -7.41 -7.82 13.23
N GLU A 92 -7.66 -7.73 11.92
CA GLU A 92 -7.82 -8.90 11.04
C GLU A 92 -6.49 -9.61 10.75
N PHE A 93 -5.41 -8.84 10.62
CA PHE A 93 -4.08 -9.30 10.21
C PHE A 93 -3.03 -8.96 11.30
N PRO A 94 -2.77 -9.87 12.26
CA PRO A 94 -1.80 -9.64 13.34
C PRO A 94 -0.38 -9.32 12.87
N ARG A 95 -0.06 -9.67 11.63
CA ARG A 95 1.17 -9.28 10.94
C ARG A 95 0.76 -8.46 9.73
N LEU A 96 0.63 -7.16 9.96
CA LEU A 96 0.37 -6.16 8.94
C LEU A 96 1.62 -5.31 8.76
N MET A 97 1.99 -5.08 7.51
CA MET A 97 3.01 -4.11 7.13
C MET A 97 2.36 -3.10 6.20
N VAL A 98 2.46 -1.82 6.57
CA VAL A 98 1.94 -0.69 5.82
C VAL A 98 3.12 0.09 5.25
N LEU A 99 3.12 0.29 3.94
CA LEU A 99 4.22 0.87 3.19
C LEU A 99 3.71 1.87 2.16
N GLY A 100 4.59 2.74 1.71
CA GLY A 100 4.35 3.60 0.56
C GLY A 100 4.80 5.03 0.81
N ASP A 101 4.30 5.94 -0.03
CA ASP A 101 4.60 7.36 0.07
C ASP A 101 3.37 8.11 0.59
N PHE A 102 3.43 8.45 1.87
CA PHE A 102 2.35 9.12 2.57
C PHE A 102 2.35 10.64 2.41
N ASN A 103 3.42 11.21 1.83
CA ASN A 103 3.62 12.66 1.72
C ASN A 103 3.37 13.44 3.03
N LEU A 104 3.76 12.86 4.18
CA LEU A 104 3.58 13.52 5.46
C LEU A 104 4.44 14.80 5.52
N PRO A 105 3.86 15.94 5.95
CA PRO A 105 4.51 17.24 5.88
C PRO A 105 5.78 17.37 6.75
N SER A 106 5.93 16.51 7.77
CA SER A 106 7.16 16.31 8.53
C SER A 106 7.12 14.97 9.27
N LEU A 107 8.26 14.27 9.33
CA LEU A 107 8.49 13.18 10.28
C LEU A 107 8.86 13.81 11.64
N GLY A 108 7.93 14.57 12.21
CA GLY A 108 8.08 15.06 13.57
C GLY A 108 7.72 13.94 14.52
N GLU A 109 8.70 13.36 15.21
CA GLU A 109 8.40 12.69 16.48
C GLU A 109 7.90 13.80 17.42
N THR A 110 6.59 13.98 17.53
CA THR A 110 6.05 14.60 18.74
C THR A 110 6.34 13.60 19.85
N SER A 111 7.54 13.73 20.43
CA SER A 111 7.87 13.17 21.72
C SER A 111 6.90 13.77 22.73
N ASP A 112 5.74 13.14 22.87
CA ASP A 112 4.93 13.28 24.07
C ASP A 112 5.56 12.43 25.19
N ALA A 113 6.86 12.63 25.43
CA ALA A 113 7.40 12.50 26.77
C ALA A 113 6.99 13.75 27.54
N VAL A 114 5.68 13.88 27.78
CA VAL A 114 5.18 14.80 28.78
C VAL A 114 5.46 14.17 30.15
N GLN A 115 6.20 14.93 30.94
CA GLN A 115 6.67 14.66 32.29
C GLN A 115 5.54 14.33 33.28
#